data_AF-A0A8J7M9E9-F1
#
_entry.id   AF-A0A8J7M9E9-F1
#
_cell.length_a   1.000
_cell.length_b   1.000
_cell.length_c   1.000
_cell.angle_alpha   90.00
_cell.angle_beta   90.00
_cell.angle_gamma   90.00
#
_symmetry.space_group_name_H-M   'P 1'
#
loop_
_entity.id
_entity.type
_entity.pdbx_description
1 polymer ?
#
loop_
_entity_poly.entity_id
_entity_poly.type
_entity_poly.pdbx_seq_one_letter_code
_entity_poly.pdbx_strand_id
1 'polypeptide(L)'
;MYRSGRHVDGHDRQGLLMGLGHSARLRSDDGVRWLVLGHLLVFALAIQDEETVEALVALLGLSSRLIFPLEIAFSLMLFVAWGCLMIGWVRLVERLRRERRVGTERGDA
;
A
#
# COMPACT_ATOMS: atom_id res chain seq x y z
N MET A 1 -34.15 -30.25 -39.72
CA MET A 1 -33.16 -29.15 -39.64
C MET A 1 -33.89 -27.83 -39.43
N TYR A 2 -33.96 -27.33 -38.19
CA TYR A 2 -33.92 -25.90 -37.90
C TYR A 2 -33.58 -25.73 -36.41
N ARG A 3 -32.40 -25.16 -36.15
CA ARG A 3 -31.82 -24.89 -34.83
C ARG A 3 -31.98 -23.39 -34.60
N SER A 4 -32.88 -23.01 -33.70
CA SER A 4 -33.13 -21.63 -33.27
C SER A 4 -33.45 -21.70 -31.79
N GLY A 5 -32.86 -20.95 -30.87
CA GLY A 5 -31.87 -19.89 -30.96
C GLY A 5 -31.64 -19.46 -29.51
N ARG A 6 -30.37 -19.47 -29.09
CA ARG A 6 -29.77 -18.77 -27.94
C ARG A 6 -30.75 -18.30 -26.84
N HIS A 7 -30.82 -19.09 -25.78
CA HIS A 7 -31.13 -18.59 -24.44
C HIS A 7 -30.01 -17.60 -24.07
N VAL A 8 -30.34 -16.32 -23.93
CA VAL A 8 -29.39 -15.30 -23.49
C VAL A 8 -29.33 -15.37 -21.97
N ASP A 9 -28.21 -15.87 -21.46
CA ASP A 9 -27.93 -16.03 -20.05
C ASP A 9 -27.90 -14.67 -19.33
N GLY A 10 -28.93 -14.42 -18.52
CA GLY A 10 -29.03 -13.27 -17.62
C GLY A 10 -28.28 -13.48 -16.30
N HIS A 11 -27.10 -14.11 -16.31
CA HIS A 11 -26.38 -14.52 -15.09
C HIS A 11 -25.04 -13.83 -14.83
N ASP A 12 -24.70 -12.75 -15.56
CA ASP A 12 -23.37 -12.12 -15.49
C ASP A 12 -23.24 -10.94 -14.50
N ARG A 13 -24.25 -10.70 -13.65
CA ARG A 13 -24.19 -9.61 -12.64
C ARG A 13 -23.85 -10.08 -11.23
N GLN A 14 -23.77 -11.39 -10.99
CA GLN A 14 -23.45 -11.93 -9.66
C GLN A 14 -21.93 -12.11 -9.43
N GLY A 15 -21.13 -12.21 -10.50
CA GLY A 15 -19.66 -12.33 -10.40
C GLY A 15 -18.94 -11.07 -9.92
N LEU A 16 -19.54 -9.89 -10.12
CA LEU A 16 -18.91 -8.60 -9.80
C LEU A 16 -18.96 -8.28 -8.28
N LEU A 17 -19.92 -8.87 -7.55
CA LEU A 17 -20.06 -8.69 -6.10
C LEU A 17 -19.34 -9.76 -5.28
N MET A 18 -19.03 -10.94 -5.83
CA MET A 18 -18.19 -11.95 -5.16
C MET A 18 -16.70 -11.54 -5.09
N GLY A 19 -16.26 -10.58 -5.92
CA GLY A 19 -14.91 -10.01 -5.85
C GLY A 19 -14.63 -9.20 -4.58
N LEU A 20 -15.68 -8.72 -3.90
CA LEU A 20 -15.58 -7.99 -2.63
C LEU A 20 -15.53 -8.93 -1.40
N GLY A 21 -15.80 -10.24 -1.59
CA GLY A 21 -15.66 -11.27 -0.56
C GLY A 21 -14.22 -11.66 -0.22
N HIS A 22 -13.23 -11.22 -1.03
CA HIS A 22 -11.80 -11.45 -0.75
C HIS A 22 -11.23 -10.59 0.39
N SER A 23 -12.03 -9.65 0.91
CA SER A 23 -11.68 -8.80 2.07
C SER A 23 -11.28 -9.61 3.30
N ALA A 24 -11.85 -10.81 3.48
CA ALA A 24 -11.55 -11.67 4.63
C ALA A 24 -10.17 -12.36 4.55
N ARG A 25 -9.59 -12.52 3.35
CA ARG A 25 -8.28 -13.16 3.16
C ARG A 25 -7.11 -12.17 3.22
N LEU A 26 -7.37 -10.87 3.11
CA LEU A 26 -6.41 -9.79 3.40
C LEU A 26 -6.13 -9.61 4.91
N ARG A 27 -6.95 -10.20 5.79
CA ARG A 27 -6.74 -10.13 7.26
C ARG A 27 -5.52 -10.92 7.73
N SER A 28 -4.95 -11.79 6.89
CA SER A 28 -3.78 -12.62 7.18
C SER A 28 -2.52 -12.17 6.44
N ASP A 29 -2.50 -10.94 5.90
CA ASP A 29 -1.32 -10.40 5.23
C ASP A 29 -0.83 -9.21 6.08
N ASP A 30 -0.30 -9.52 7.27
CA ASP A 30 0.26 -8.54 8.20
C ASP A 30 1.22 -7.57 7.49
N GLY A 31 1.93 -8.04 6.46
CA GLY A 31 2.79 -7.23 5.60
C GLY A 31 2.07 -6.06 4.93
N VAL A 32 0.83 -6.22 4.47
CA VAL A 32 0.03 -5.14 3.86
C VAL A 32 -0.38 -4.11 4.92
N ARG A 33 -0.78 -4.60 6.10
CA ARG A 33 -1.18 -3.74 7.22
C ARG A 33 -0.01 -2.89 7.70
N TRP A 34 1.18 -3.47 7.82
CA TRP A 34 2.42 -2.76 8.14
C TRP A 34 2.82 -1.77 7.05
N LEU A 35 2.61 -2.09 5.78
CA LEU A 35 2.89 -1.18 4.66
C LEU A 35 1.99 0.05 4.66
N VAL A 36 0.69 -0.15 4.94
CA VAL A 36 -0.28 0.94 5.05
C VAL A 36 -0.01 1.79 6.30
N LEU A 37 0.27 1.15 7.44
CA LEU A 37 0.67 1.86 8.67
C LEU A 37 1.95 2.67 8.46
N GLY A 38 2.95 2.11 7.79
CA GLY A 38 4.18 2.82 7.43
C GLY A 38 3.92 4.03 6.52
N HIS A 39 3.02 3.91 5.55
CA HIS A 39 2.62 5.04 4.70
C HIS A 39 1.95 6.14 5.51
N LEU A 40 0.98 5.79 6.34
CA LEU A 40 0.26 6.74 7.19
C LEU A 40 1.22 7.43 8.17
N LEU A 41 2.19 6.68 8.73
CA LEU A 41 3.20 7.22 9.62
C LEU A 41 4.09 8.23 8.91
N VAL A 42 4.69 7.85 7.76
CA VAL A 42 5.53 8.76 6.96
C VAL A 42 4.74 9.99 6.51
N PHE A 43 3.47 9.81 6.12
CA PHE A 43 2.61 10.92 5.72
C PHE A 43 2.28 11.87 6.88
N ALA A 44 1.95 11.33 8.06
CA ALA A 44 1.69 12.14 9.25
C ALA A 44 2.93 12.93 9.70
N LEU A 45 4.11 12.29 9.64
CA LEU A 45 5.39 12.95 9.92
C LEU A 45 5.72 14.03 8.88
N ALA A 46 5.44 13.79 7.60
CA ALA A 46 5.68 14.76 6.54
C ALA A 46 4.75 15.99 6.64
N ILE A 47 3.53 15.85 7.18
CA ILE A 47 2.63 16.99 7.41
C ILE A 47 3.14 17.90 8.53
N GLN A 48 3.80 17.31 9.53
CA GLN A 48 4.20 17.99 10.76
C GLN A 48 5.66 18.45 10.73
N ASP A 49 6.35 18.39 9.58
CA ASP A 49 7.81 18.48 9.46
C ASP A 49 8.40 19.71 10.18
N GLU A 50 7.89 20.91 9.88
CA GLU A 50 8.36 22.17 10.49
C GLU A 50 8.15 22.23 12.01
N GLU A 51 6.93 21.96 12.48
CA GLU A 51 6.59 21.99 13.92
C GLU A 51 7.31 20.89 14.71
N THR A 52 7.56 19.73 14.10
CA THR A 52 8.22 18.59 14.76
C THR A 52 9.70 18.87 14.96
N VAL A 53 10.38 19.44 13.96
CA VAL A 53 11.80 19.79 14.05
C VAL A 53 12.02 20.92 15.06
N GLU A 54 11.15 21.93 15.07
CA GLU A 54 11.21 23.02 16.05
C GLU A 54 11.00 22.52 17.49
N ALA A 55 9.98 21.68 17.71
CA ALA A 55 9.72 21.07 19.01
C ALA A 55 10.89 20.17 19.47
N LEU A 56 11.51 19.43 18.55
CA LEU A 56 12.64 18.55 18.85
C LEU A 56 13.91 19.34 19.23
N VAL A 57 14.20 20.42 18.51
CA VAL A 57 15.31 21.34 18.82
C VAL A 57 15.11 22.00 20.19
N ALA A 58 13.88 22.42 20.49
CA ALA A 58 13.52 22.98 21.80
C ALA A 58 13.67 21.94 22.93
N LEU A 59 13.25 20.69 22.70
CA LEU A 59 13.33 19.61 23.69
C LEU A 59 14.78 19.18 23.98
N LEU A 60 15.64 19.16 22.96
CA LEU A 60 17.06 18.81 23.09
C LEU A 60 17.93 19.99 23.55
N GLY A 61 17.36 21.18 23.73
CA GLY A 61 18.11 22.39 24.08
C GLY A 61 19.15 22.78 23.03
N LEU A 62 18.91 22.43 21.77
CA LEU A 62 19.85 22.65 20.68
C LEU A 62 19.81 24.09 20.18
N SER A 63 20.95 24.58 19.70
CA SER A 63 21.04 25.91 19.12
C SER A 63 20.16 26.02 17.87
N SER A 64 19.43 27.12 17.73
CA SER A 64 18.56 27.43 16.59
C SER A 64 19.28 27.42 15.23
N ARG A 65 20.62 27.48 15.20
CA ARG A 65 21.42 27.29 13.98
C ARG A 65 21.34 25.87 13.40
N LEU A 66 20.90 24.90 14.19
CA LEU A 66 20.81 23.50 13.79
C LEU A 66 19.43 23.14 13.22
N ILE A 67 18.45 24.04 13.25
CA ILE A 67 17.09 23.79 12.73
C ILE A 67 17.15 23.42 11.24
N PHE A 68 17.80 24.26 10.43
CA PHE A 68 17.91 24.07 8.98
C PHE A 68 18.57 22.73 8.57
N PRO A 69 19.75 22.34 9.10
CA PRO A 69 20.33 21.04 8.75
C PRO A 69 19.53 19.86 9.31
N LEU A 70 18.84 20.00 10.45
CA LEU A 70 17.97 18.95 10.99
C LEU A 70 16.74 18.74 10.11
N GLU A 71 16.12 19.81 9.62
CA GLU A 71 15.00 19.77 8.70
C GLU A 71 15.37 19.03 7.42
N ILE A 72 16.51 19.37 6.79
CA ILE A 72 17.02 18.66 5.61
C ILE A 72 17.28 17.18 5.92
N ALA A 73 17.91 16.88 7.05
CA ALA A 73 18.18 15.50 7.45
C ALA A 73 16.89 14.71 7.68
N PHE A 74 15.86 15.32 8.27
CA PHE A 74 14.57 14.70 8.54
C PHE A 74 13.77 14.49 7.27
N SER A 75 13.70 15.49 6.39
CA SER A 75 13.15 15.38 5.04
C SER A 75 13.83 14.28 4.22
N LEU A 76 15.16 14.18 4.28
CA LEU A 76 15.91 13.10 3.61
C LEU A 76 15.58 11.73 4.20
N MET A 77 15.47 11.63 5.53
CA MET A 77 15.09 10.39 6.22
C MET A 77 13.68 9.95 5.83
N LEU A 78 12.72 10.87 5.79
CA LEU A 78 11.35 10.64 5.32
C LEU A 78 11.34 10.19 3.86
N PHE A 79 12.14 10.83 3.00
CA PHE A 79 12.25 10.46 1.60
C PHE A 79 12.78 9.03 1.41
N VAL A 80 13.82 8.64 2.18
CA VAL A 80 14.35 7.28 2.17
C VAL A 80 13.30 6.27 2.69
N ALA A 81 12.64 6.59 3.80
CA ALA A 81 11.58 5.76 4.36
C ALA A 81 10.44 5.56 3.35
N TRP A 82 10.00 6.63 2.69
CA TRP A 82 9.02 6.61 1.62
C TRP A 82 9.46 5.72 0.45
N GLY A 83 10.73 5.83 0.01
CA GLY A 83 11.30 4.97 -1.02
C GLY A 83 11.28 3.48 -0.66
N CYS A 84 11.67 3.13 0.57
CA CYS A 84 11.59 1.75 1.07
C CYS A 84 10.14 1.22 1.07
N LEU A 85 9.19 2.08 1.44
CA LEU A 85 7.76 1.80 1.43
C LEU A 85 7.23 1.55 0.01
N MET A 86 7.66 2.34 -0.98
CA MET A 86 7.34 2.11 -2.39
C MET A 86 7.91 0.80 -2.93
N ILE A 87 9.14 0.44 -2.56
CA ILE A 87 9.73 -0.87 -2.90
C ILE A 87 8.91 -2.01 -2.29
N GLY A 88 8.44 -1.84 -1.04
CA GLY A 88 7.53 -2.78 -0.37
C GLY A 88 6.24 -3.01 -1.17
N TRP A 89 5.63 -1.94 -1.71
CA TRP A 89 4.45 -2.04 -2.56
C TRP A 89 4.72 -2.80 -3.86
N VAL A 90 5.82 -2.47 -4.56
CA VAL A 90 6.18 -3.14 -5.81
C VAL A 90 6.36 -4.64 -5.57
N ARG A 91 7.09 -5.03 -4.52
CA ARG A 91 7.29 -6.44 -4.16
C ARG A 91 5.98 -7.16 -3.82
N LEU A 92 5.08 -6.50 -3.10
CA LEU A 92 3.77 -7.06 -2.77
C LEU A 92 2.93 -7.28 -4.04
N VAL A 93 2.88 -6.28 -4.93
CA VAL A 93 2.15 -6.37 -6.19
C VAL A 93 2.70 -7.48 -7.08
N GLU A 94 4.03 -7.62 -7.16
CA GLU A 94 4.68 -8.72 -7.88
C GLU A 94 4.31 -10.09 -7.30
N ARG A 95 4.32 -10.23 -5.98
CA ARG A 95 3.91 -11.47 -5.30
C ARG A 95 2.46 -11.84 -5.65
N LEU A 96 1.54 -10.88 -5.54
CA LEU A 96 0.12 -11.08 -5.89
C LEU A 96 -0.09 -11.40 -7.38
N ARG A 97 0.74 -10.85 -8.27
CA ARG A 97 0.73 -11.20 -9.71
C ARG A 97 1.20 -12.64 -9.95
N ARG A 98 2.25 -13.09 -9.25
CA ARG A 98 2.74 -14.48 -9.36
C ARG A 98 1.71 -15.50 -8.86
N GLU A 99 1.12 -15.26 -7.70
CA GLU A 99 0.10 -16.14 -7.12
C GLU A 99 -1.12 -16.29 -8.04
N ARG A 100 -1.53 -15.21 -8.73
CA ARG A 100 -2.61 -15.27 -9.72
C ARG A 100 -2.28 -16.13 -10.93
N ARG A 101 -1.06 -16.05 -11.48
CA ARG A 101 -0.66 -16.87 -12.65
C ARG A 101 -0.68 -18.37 -12.35
N VAL A 102 -0.19 -18.76 -11.18
CA VAL A 102 -0.15 -20.17 -10.75
C VAL A 102 -1.55 -20.73 -10.50
N GLY A 103 -2.49 -19.90 -10.06
CA GLY A 103 -3.90 -20.27 -9.88
C GLY A 103 -4.59 -20.62 -11.21
N THR A 104 -4.29 -19.88 -12.29
CA THR A 104 -4.90 -20.12 -13.61
C THR A 104 -4.42 -21.44 -14.22
N GLU A 105 -3.14 -21.78 -14.10
CA GLU A 105 -2.58 -23.03 -14.64
C GLU A 105 -3.11 -24.30 -13.95
N ARG A 106 -3.63 -24.18 -12.72
CA ARG A 106 -4.24 -25.28 -11.96
C ARG A 106 -5.75 -25.43 -12.20
N GLY A 107 -6.41 -24.43 -12.76
CA GLY A 107 -7.84 -24.49 -13.09
C GLY A 107 -8.14 -25.16 -14.42
N ASP A 108 -7.12 -25.27 -15.29
CA ASP A 108 -7.23 -25.79 -16.65
C ASP A 108 -6.70 -27.24 -16.81
N ALA A 109 -6.35 -27.91 -15.69
CA ALA A 109 -5.87 -29.30 -15.64
C ALA A 109 -6.85 -30.19 -14.87
#